data_AF-A0AAE1NKM1-F1
#
_entry.id   AF-A0AAE1NKM1-F1
#
_cell.length_a   1.000
_cell.length_b   1.000
_cell.length_c   1.000
_cell.angle_alpha   90.00
_cell.angle_beta   90.00
_cell.angle_gamma   90.00
#
_symmetry.space_group_name_H-M   'P 1'
#
loop_
_entity.id
_entity.type
_entity.pdbx_description
1 polymer ?
#
loop_
_entity_poly.entity_id
_entity_poly.type
_entity_poly.pdbx_seq_one_letter_code
_entity_poly.pdbx_strand_id
1 'polypeptide(L)'
;MARSLLAMVDRDLSGNVDFYEFKPLVHSLRRWVSVYETRCDPESGKLTGHAWSLGTALRDLGFQVPRRLQGLVVVRYGDHLGNISLQDFIMVSCRISVMLERYERQCDGGKAITSLHLNDWLQDTIYC
;
A
#
# COMPACT_ATOMS: atom_id res chain seq x y z
N MET A 1 -1.69 -12.78 -7.05
CA MET A 1 -0.88 -11.65 -6.56
C MET A 1 -0.44 -10.73 -7.69
N ALA A 2 0.24 -11.24 -8.73
CA ALA A 2 0.71 -10.43 -9.86
C ALA A 2 -0.41 -9.61 -10.54
N ARG A 3 -1.60 -10.19 -10.73
CA ARG A 3 -2.76 -9.51 -11.32
C ARG A 3 -3.30 -8.35 -10.47
N SER A 4 -3.29 -8.47 -9.14
CA SER A 4 -3.74 -7.40 -8.24
C SER A 4 -2.73 -6.26 -8.18
N LEU A 5 -1.43 -6.56 -8.20
CA LEU A 5 -0.38 -5.55 -8.33
C LEU A 5 -0.42 -4.86 -9.69
N LEU A 6 -0.69 -5.60 -10.78
CA LEU A 6 -0.86 -5.00 -12.11
C LEU A 6 -2.06 -4.06 -12.15
N ALA A 7 -3.23 -4.51 -11.69
CA ALA A 7 -4.46 -3.72 -11.69
C ALA A 7 -4.35 -2.44 -10.84
N MET A 8 -3.57 -2.48 -9.77
CA MET A 8 -3.30 -1.31 -8.92
C MET A 8 -2.37 -0.27 -9.59
N VAL A 9 -1.57 -0.68 -10.58
CA VAL A 9 -0.54 0.16 -11.22
C VAL A 9 -0.96 0.61 -12.61
N ASP A 10 -1.94 -0.06 -13.21
CA ASP A 10 -2.60 0.28 -14.47
C ASP A 10 -3.39 1.59 -14.32
N ARG A 11 -2.73 2.74 -14.53
CA ARG A 11 -3.31 4.08 -14.29
C ARG A 11 -4.29 4.47 -15.39
N ASP A 12 -4.12 3.93 -16.59
CA ASP A 12 -4.96 4.20 -17.76
C ASP A 12 -6.05 3.13 -17.98
N LEU A 13 -6.11 2.10 -17.15
CA LEU A 13 -7.06 0.98 -17.22
C LEU A 13 -6.96 0.22 -18.55
N SER A 14 -5.78 0.25 -19.18
CA SER A 14 -5.54 -0.41 -20.47
C SER A 14 -5.38 -1.93 -20.33
N GLY A 15 -5.24 -2.44 -19.10
CA GLY A 15 -4.90 -3.83 -18.81
C GLY A 15 -3.43 -4.16 -19.06
N ASN A 16 -2.59 -3.19 -19.44
CA ASN A 16 -1.17 -3.35 -19.69
C ASN A 16 -0.39 -2.23 -18.96
N VAL A 17 0.76 -2.57 -18.36
CA VAL A 17 1.62 -1.56 -17.73
C VAL A 17 2.73 -1.21 -18.71
N ASP A 18 2.77 0.04 -19.18
CA ASP A 18 3.82 0.50 -20.09
C ASP A 18 5.18 0.68 -19.36
N PHE A 19 6.26 0.89 -20.10
CA PHE A 19 7.60 1.05 -19.51
C PHE A 19 7.72 2.28 -18.58
N TYR A 20 7.00 3.36 -18.89
CA TYR A 20 6.99 4.60 -18.12
C TYR A 20 6.22 4.46 -16.80
N GLU A 21 5.17 3.65 -16.78
CA GLU A 21 4.42 3.28 -15.58
C GLU A 21 5.15 2.25 -14.72
N PHE A 22 5.90 1.35 -15.36
CA PHE A 22 6.65 0.29 -14.68
C PHE A 22 7.90 0.80 -13.94
N LYS A 23 8.59 1.81 -14.48
CA LYS A 23 9.86 2.30 -13.91
C LYS A 23 9.70 2.87 -12.48
N PRO A 24 8.72 3.73 -12.17
CA PRO A 24 8.44 4.16 -10.80
C PRO A 24 8.07 2.99 -9.88
N LEU A 25 7.32 2.00 -10.39
CA LEU A 25 6.92 0.82 -9.62
C LEU A 25 8.14 0.02 -9.15
N VAL A 26 9.09 -0.25 -10.04
CA VAL A 26 10.32 -0.99 -9.68
C VAL A 26 11.12 -0.25 -8.62
N HIS A 27 11.15 1.09 -8.67
CA HIS A 27 11.81 1.90 -7.65
C HIS A 27 11.11 1.78 -6.29
N SER A 28 9.77 1.90 -6.27
CA SER A 28 8.96 1.72 -5.07
C SER A 28 9.10 0.32 -4.48
N LEU A 29 9.04 -0.73 -5.31
CA LEU A 29 9.23 -2.12 -4.88
C LEU A 29 10.58 -2.34 -4.21
N ARG A 30 11.68 -1.85 -4.81
CA ARG A 30 13.02 -1.93 -4.21
C ARG A 30 13.06 -1.25 -2.85
N ARG A 31 12.45 -0.06 -2.74
CA ARG A 31 12.36 0.67 -1.48
C ARG A 31 11.55 -0.10 -0.43
N TRP A 32 10.41 -0.67 -0.81
CA TRP A 32 9.56 -1.44 0.09
C TRP A 32 10.25 -2.71 0.59
N VAL A 33 10.94 -3.44 -0.30
CA VAL A 33 11.74 -4.62 0.09
C VAL A 33 12.84 -4.22 1.08
N SER A 34 13.60 -3.16 0.77
CA SER A 34 14.67 -2.68 1.66
C SER A 34 14.16 -2.26 3.05
N VAL A 35 13.02 -1.56 3.11
CA VAL A 35 12.41 -1.22 4.41
C VAL A 35 11.89 -2.46 5.14
N TYR A 36 11.34 -3.44 4.42
CA TYR A 36 10.91 -4.69 5.05
C TYR A 36 12.07 -5.43 5.69
N GLU A 37 13.17 -5.61 4.96
CA GLU A 37 14.36 -6.33 5.43
C GLU A 37 15.02 -5.64 6.64
N THR A 38 15.01 -4.31 6.71
CA THR A 38 15.57 -3.58 7.86
C THR A 38 14.69 -3.61 9.10
N ARG A 39 13.42 -3.99 8.95
CA ARG A 39 12.41 -3.95 10.03
C ARG A 39 11.87 -5.33 10.41
N CYS A 40 12.13 -6.37 9.62
CA CYS A 40 11.74 -7.72 9.96
C CYS A 40 12.54 -8.24 11.13
N ASP A 41 11.89 -9.07 11.94
CA ASP A 41 12.53 -9.73 13.06
C ASP A 41 13.55 -10.78 12.54
N PRO A 42 14.79 -10.80 13.05
CA PRO A 42 15.85 -11.67 12.53
C PRO A 42 15.55 -13.17 12.66
N GLU A 43 14.78 -13.56 13.67
CA GLU A 43 14.50 -14.98 13.96
C GLU A 43 13.32 -15.49 13.13
N SER A 44 12.25 -14.70 13.03
CA SER A 44 11.04 -15.06 12.29
C SER A 44 11.09 -14.71 10.81
N GLY A 45 11.98 -13.80 10.40
CA GLY A 45 12.07 -13.25 9.05
C GLY A 45 10.81 -12.48 8.61
N LYS A 46 9.95 -12.11 9.56
CA LYS A 46 8.67 -11.43 9.30
C LYS A 46 8.61 -10.07 9.97
N LEU A 47 7.76 -9.20 9.43
CA LEU A 47 7.46 -7.93 10.06
C LEU A 47 6.38 -8.13 11.12
N THR A 48 6.71 -7.91 12.38
CA THR A 48 5.72 -7.96 13.46
C THR A 48 4.71 -6.82 13.30
N GLY A 49 3.41 -7.15 13.25
CA GLY A 49 2.33 -6.16 13.20
C GLY A 49 2.14 -5.41 14.53
N HIS A 50 2.60 -6.01 15.62
CA HIS A 50 2.63 -5.45 16.97
C HIS A 50 3.97 -4.71 17.24
N ALA A 51 4.07 -4.00 18.36
CA ALA A 51 5.30 -3.30 18.79
C ALA A 51 5.83 -2.19 17.85
N TRP A 52 4.95 -1.39 17.25
CA TRP A 52 5.31 -0.17 16.47
C TRP A 52 6.05 -0.42 15.14
N SER A 53 6.51 -1.65 14.86
CA SER A 53 7.31 -2.00 13.68
C SER A 53 6.60 -1.67 12.37
N LEU A 54 5.34 -2.09 12.22
CA LEU A 54 4.53 -1.74 11.04
C LEU A 54 4.38 -0.22 10.87
N GLY A 55 4.03 0.50 11.95
CA GLY A 55 3.86 1.94 11.89
C GLY A 55 5.15 2.69 11.55
N THR A 56 6.30 2.18 11.99
CA THR A 56 7.61 2.74 11.64
C THR A 56 7.99 2.40 10.20
N ALA A 57 7.78 1.17 9.75
CA ALA A 57 8.03 0.78 8.36
C ALA A 57 7.20 1.64 7.39
N LEU A 58 5.90 1.86 7.68
CA LEU A 58 5.05 2.74 6.87
C LEU A 58 5.55 4.19 6.87
N ARG A 59 6.03 4.71 8.02
CA ARG A 59 6.64 6.05 8.09
C ARG A 59 7.92 6.16 7.27
N ASP A 60 8.79 5.15 7.28
CA ASP A 60 10.02 5.14 6.48
C ASP A 60 9.72 5.15 4.97
N LEU A 61 8.55 4.65 4.58
CA LEU A 61 8.02 4.74 3.23
C LEU A 61 7.35 6.08 2.90
N GLY A 62 7.20 6.97 3.89
CA GLY A 62 6.51 8.25 3.74
C GLY A 62 4.99 8.17 3.96
N PHE A 63 4.46 7.00 4.31
CA PHE A 63 3.01 6.84 4.52
C PHE A 63 2.61 7.29 5.93
N GLN A 64 1.76 8.31 5.99
CA GLN A 64 1.18 8.78 7.25
C GLN A 64 -0.14 8.05 7.53
N VAL A 65 -0.04 6.80 7.97
CA VAL A 65 -1.22 5.97 8.27
C VAL A 65 -1.60 6.08 9.76
N PRO A 66 -2.84 6.46 10.11
CA PRO A 66 -3.32 6.48 11.49
C PRO A 66 -3.23 5.11 12.18
N ARG A 67 -2.92 5.10 13.49
CA ARG A 67 -2.81 3.85 14.29
C ARG A 67 -4.01 2.92 14.15
N ARG A 68 -5.23 3.47 14.10
CA ARG A 68 -6.45 2.68 13.92
C ARG A 68 -6.42 1.88 12.60
N LEU A 69 -5.97 2.49 11.51
CA LEU A 69 -5.85 1.83 10.21
C LEU A 69 -4.69 0.82 10.21
N GLN A 70 -3.58 1.10 10.90
CA GLN A 70 -2.50 0.12 11.08
C GLN A 70 -3.01 -1.16 11.76
N GLY A 71 -3.87 -1.04 12.78
CA GLY A 71 -4.50 -2.21 13.42
C GLY A 71 -5.34 -3.04 12.44
N LEU A 72 -6.12 -2.39 11.57
CA LEU A 72 -6.89 -3.08 10.53
C LEU A 72 -6.00 -3.77 9.49
N VAL A 73 -4.84 -3.17 9.17
CA VAL A 73 -3.84 -3.82 8.32
C VAL A 73 -3.36 -5.12 8.96
N VAL A 74 -3.01 -5.12 10.24
CA VAL A 74 -2.58 -6.35 10.94
C VAL A 74 -3.68 -7.41 10.94
N VAL A 75 -4.95 -7.03 11.18
CA VAL A 75 -6.07 -7.97 11.14
C VAL A 75 -6.26 -8.58 9.75
N ARG A 76 -6.03 -7.80 8.68
CA ARG A 76 -6.31 -8.24 7.30
C ARG A 76 -5.14 -8.96 6.62
N TYR A 77 -3.90 -8.62 6.98
CA TYR A 77 -2.67 -9.04 6.30
C TYR A 77 -1.68 -9.77 7.22
N GLY A 78 -1.93 -9.76 8.53
CA GLY A 78 -1.14 -10.53 9.49
C GLY A 78 -1.56 -11.99 9.51
N ASP A 79 -0.64 -12.87 9.89
CA ASP A 79 -0.93 -14.25 10.23
C ASP A 79 -1.59 -14.36 11.62
N HIS A 80 -1.77 -15.60 12.10
CA HIS A 80 -2.39 -15.88 13.41
C HIS A 80 -1.63 -15.29 14.61
N LEU A 81 -0.36 -14.89 14.42
CA LEU A 81 0.46 -14.21 15.43
C LEU A 81 0.55 -12.70 15.17
N GLY A 82 -0.16 -12.19 14.16
CA GLY A 82 -0.11 -10.79 13.75
C GLY A 82 1.17 -10.42 13.00
N ASN A 83 1.92 -11.39 12.48
CA ASN A 83 3.11 -11.14 11.68
C ASN A 83 2.76 -11.01 10.20
N ILE A 84 3.38 -10.06 9.52
CA ILE A 84 3.10 -9.71 8.12
C ILE A 84 4.26 -10.24 7.26
N SER A 85 3.93 -11.07 6.27
CA SER A 85 4.91 -11.58 5.30
C SER A 85 5.38 -10.47 4.35
N LEU A 86 6.51 -10.65 3.68
CA LEU A 86 6.98 -9.69 2.65
C LEU A 86 5.91 -9.52 1.58
N GLN A 87 5.28 -10.63 1.18
CA GLN A 87 4.22 -10.64 0.20
C GLN A 87 3.07 -9.70 0.60
N ASP A 88 2.57 -9.86 1.82
CA ASP A 88 1.45 -9.07 2.33
C ASP A 88 1.85 -7.61 2.59
N PHE A 89 3.09 -7.38 3.01
CA PHE A 89 3.65 -6.04 3.18
C PHE A 89 3.71 -5.26 1.85
N ILE A 90 4.15 -5.90 0.77
CA ILE A 90 4.17 -5.30 -0.57
C ILE A 90 2.74 -5.00 -1.03
N MET A 91 1.80 -5.91 -0.79
CA MET A 91 0.39 -5.72 -1.16
C MET A 91 -0.23 -4.51 -0.46
N VAL A 92 -0.08 -4.41 0.86
CA VAL A 92 -0.66 -3.30 1.62
C VAL A 92 0.03 -1.97 1.31
N SER A 93 1.35 -1.97 1.10
CA SER A 93 2.11 -0.78 0.71
C SER A 93 1.67 -0.24 -0.64
N CYS A 94 1.45 -1.14 -1.61
CA CYS A 94 0.91 -0.77 -2.91
C CYS A 94 -0.48 -0.16 -2.79
N ARG A 95 -1.39 -0.80 -2.04
CA ARG A 95 -2.74 -0.29 -1.81
C ARG A 95 -2.74 1.09 -1.16
N ILE A 96 -1.93 1.29 -0.11
CA ILE A 96 -1.83 2.59 0.56
C ILE A 96 -1.30 3.65 -0.41
N SER A 97 -0.27 3.32 -1.20
CA SER A 97 0.32 4.25 -2.17
C SER A 97 -0.71 4.72 -3.20
N VAL A 98 -1.48 3.80 -3.78
CA VAL A 98 -2.52 4.11 -4.79
C VAL A 98 -3.64 4.94 -4.18
N MET A 99 -4.12 4.56 -2.99
CA MET A 99 -5.18 5.30 -2.30
C MET A 99 -4.77 6.72 -1.89
N LEU A 100 -3.52 6.90 -1.45
CA LEU A 100 -2.98 8.23 -1.14
C LEU A 100 -2.85 9.09 -2.41
N GLU A 101 -2.32 8.53 -3.49
CA GLU A 101 -2.20 9.26 -4.76
C GLU A 101 -3.58 9.68 -5.31
N ARG A 102 -4.59 8.81 -5.20
CA ARG A 102 -5.97 9.13 -5.58
C ARG A 102 -6.57 10.22 -4.69
N TYR A 103 -6.40 10.11 -3.37
CA TYR A 103 -6.87 11.11 -2.42
C TYR A 103 -6.26 12.49 -2.71
N GLU A 104 -4.94 12.56 -2.97
CA GLU A 104 -4.25 13.80 -3.32
C GLU A 104 -4.79 14.44 -4.60
N ARG A 105 -5.11 13.65 -5.64
CA ARG A 105 -5.73 14.17 -6.87
C ARG A 105 -7.14 14.73 -6.65
N GLN A 106 -7.86 14.22 -5.66
CA GLN A 106 -9.21 14.68 -5.29
C GLN A 106 -9.19 15.85 -4.29
N CYS A 107 -8.03 16.22 -3.75
CA CYS A 107 -7.87 17.38 -2.88
C CYS A 107 -7.56 18.63 -3.72
N ASP A 108 -8.51 19.55 -3.86
CA ASP A 108 -8.24 20.89 -4.38
C ASP A 108 -7.83 21.83 -3.23
N GLY A 109 -6.64 22.42 -3.30
CA GLY A 109 -6.14 23.37 -2.30
C GLY A 109 -6.03 22.83 -0.86
N GLY A 110 -5.88 21.50 -0.69
CA GLY A 110 -5.75 20.86 0.63
C GLY A 110 -7.08 20.62 1.37
N LYS A 111 -8.23 20.88 0.73
CA LYS A 111 -9.55 20.45 1.23
C LYS A 111 -9.97 19.19 0.47
N ALA A 112 -10.33 18.14 1.20
CA ALA A 112 -10.93 16.94 0.60
C ALA A 112 -12.23 17.34 -0.10
N ILE A 113 -12.34 17.11 -1.41
CA ILE A 113 -13.62 17.21 -2.11
C ILE A 113 -14.46 16.02 -1.66
N THR A 114 -15.49 16.28 -0.85
CA THR A 114 -16.31 15.26 -0.16
C THR A 114 -17.31 14.54 -1.07
N SER A 115 -17.41 14.92 -2.36
CA SER A 115 -18.33 14.29 -3.30
C SER A 115 -17.61 13.29 -4.19
N LEU A 116 -17.58 12.02 -3.78
CA LEU A 116 -17.26 10.90 -4.67
C LEU A 116 -18.55 10.44 -5.35
N HIS A 117 -18.55 10.35 -6.69
CA HIS A 117 -19.66 9.75 -7.42
C HIS A 117 -19.64 8.23 -7.23
N LEU A 118 -20.81 7.57 -7.23
CA LEU A 118 -20.92 6.12 -6.96
C LEU A 118 -20.04 5.29 -7.89
N ASN A 119 -20.00 5.64 -9.18
CA ASN A 119 -19.18 4.94 -10.17
C ASN A 119 -17.69 5.06 -9.86
N ASP A 120 -17.22 6.24 -9.47
CA ASP A 120 -15.82 6.47 -9.11
C ASP A 120 -15.46 5.66 -7.85
N TRP A 121 -16.37 5.63 -6.86
CA TRP A 121 -16.16 4.86 -5.63
C TRP A 121 -16.11 3.34 -5.88
N LEU A 122 -16.99 2.83 -6.75
CA LEU A 122 -17.01 1.42 -7.13
C LEU A 122 -15.74 1.06 -7.91
N GLN A 123 -15.33 1.89 -8.87
CA GLN A 123 -14.10 1.72 -9.62
C GLN A 123 -12.89 1.72 -8.70
N ASP A 124 -12.80 2.67 -7.76
CA ASP A 124 -11.73 2.75 -6.77
C ASP A 124 -11.69 1.50 -5.89
N THR A 125 -12.83 0.95 -5.48
CA THR A 125 -12.83 -0.23 -4.60
C THR A 125 -12.48 -1.53 -5.34
N ILE A 126 -12.82 -1.62 -6.64
CA ILE A 126 -12.65 -2.83 -7.46
C ILE A 126 -11.25 -2.89 -8.10
N TYR A 127 -10.71 -1.75 -8.54
CA TYR A 127 -9.39 -1.63 -9.18
C TYR A 127 -8.26 -1.24 -8.21
N CYS A 128 -8.49 -1.36 -6.90
CA CYS A 128 -7.44 -1.25 -5.88
C CYS A 128 -6.99 -2.60 -5.31
#